data_AF-A0A970T974-F1
#
_entry.id   AF-A0A970T974-F1
#
_cell.length_a   1.000
_cell.length_b   1.000
_cell.length_c   1.000
_cell.angle_alpha   90.00
_cell.angle_beta   90.00
_cell.angle_gamma   90.00
#
_symmetry.space_group_name_H-M   'P 1'
#
loop_
_entity.id
_entity.type
_entity.pdbx_description
1 polymer ?
#
loop_
_entity_poly.entity_id
_entity_poly.type
_entity_poly.pdbx_seq_one_letter_code
_entity_poly.pdbx_strand_id
1 'polypeptide(L)'
;MNDLKKIAPELSKIKKEIPFRTPENYFRDFPERLQVIINSNNSENRVTKRKSGVVKLIMPALKVAASIAIVALLLYQPLKKVLPGYITKEISETSISEEERLLLMIEKIDENSFLTLIDDSANKEISNSEINDEELLSYLCSNVSEYEIFLQNTN
;
A
#
# COMPACT_ATOMS: atom_id res chain seq x y z
N MET A 1 -50.07 11.05 -27.26
CA MET A 1 -50.99 11.84 -26.39
C MET A 1 -51.96 10.97 -25.59
N ASN A 2 -52.39 9.80 -26.08
CA ASN A 2 -53.32 8.92 -25.35
C ASN A 2 -52.68 8.19 -24.16
N ASP A 3 -51.37 7.92 -24.21
CA ASP A 3 -50.69 7.15 -23.16
C ASP A 3 -50.57 7.94 -21.85
N LEU A 4 -50.31 9.25 -21.93
CA LEU A 4 -50.27 10.12 -20.75
C LEU A 4 -51.62 10.22 -20.05
N LYS A 5 -52.72 10.24 -20.81
CA LYS A 5 -54.08 10.26 -20.24
C LYS A 5 -54.42 8.99 -19.46
N LYS A 6 -53.77 7.86 -19.79
CA LYS A 6 -53.97 6.57 -19.12
C LYS A 6 -53.07 6.41 -17.89
N ILE A 7 -51.85 6.94 -17.94
CA ILE A 7 -50.84 6.78 -16.88
C ILE A 7 -50.99 7.84 -15.77
N ALA A 8 -51.40 9.07 -16.11
CA ALA A 8 -51.59 10.16 -15.15
C ALA A 8 -52.55 9.85 -13.97
N PRO A 9 -53.71 9.20 -14.16
CA PRO A 9 -54.59 8.83 -13.05
C PRO A 9 -54.06 7.68 -12.19
N GLU A 10 -53.11 6.88 -12.68
CA GLU A 10 -52.43 5.86 -11.86
C GLU A 10 -51.31 6.48 -11.01
N LEU A 11 -50.54 7.41 -11.59
CA LEU A 11 -49.50 8.16 -10.88
C LEU A 11 -50.07 9.06 -9.77
N SER A 12 -51.28 9.60 -9.93
CA SER A 12 -51.92 10.43 -8.91
C SER A 12 -52.41 9.63 -7.69
N LYS A 13 -52.59 8.31 -7.82
CA LYS A 13 -52.93 7.39 -6.72
C LYS A 13 -51.71 7.03 -5.86
N ILE A 14 -50.50 7.20 -6.38
CA ILE A 14 -49.28 6.97 -5.62
C ILE A 14 -49.12 8.11 -4.62
N LYS A 15 -49.04 7.76 -3.33
CA LYS A 15 -48.79 8.76 -2.29
C LYS A 15 -47.44 9.42 -2.52
N LYS A 16 -47.40 10.75 -2.48
CA LYS A 16 -46.16 11.54 -2.50
C LYS A 16 -45.44 11.49 -1.14
N GLU A 17 -45.27 10.28 -0.61
CA GLU A 17 -44.44 10.06 0.57
C GLU A 17 -42.98 10.05 0.08
N ILE A 18 -42.17 10.96 0.61
CA ILE A 18 -40.74 11.02 0.27
C ILE A 18 -40.06 9.93 1.12
N PRO A 19 -39.58 8.82 0.52
CA PRO A 19 -39.05 7.69 1.28
C PRO A 19 -37.69 8.02 1.91
N PHE A 20 -37.02 9.07 1.42
CA PHE A 20 -35.75 9.54 1.93
C PHE A 20 -35.98 10.70 2.89
N ARG A 21 -35.72 10.45 4.17
CA ARG A 21 -35.65 11.50 5.18
C ARG A 21 -34.29 11.41 5.85
N THR A 22 -33.67 12.56 6.09
CA THR A 22 -32.47 12.58 6.92
C THR A 22 -32.83 12.19 8.36
N PRO A 23 -31.92 11.51 9.08
CA PRO A 23 -32.09 11.26 10.50
C PRO A 23 -32.36 12.55 11.27
N GLU A 24 -33.06 12.44 12.39
CA GLU A 24 -33.29 13.57 13.27
C GLU A 24 -31.94 14.16 13.72
N ASN A 25 -31.83 15.48 13.75
CA ASN A 25 -30.61 16.21 14.13
C ASN A 25 -29.38 15.99 13.21
N TYR A 26 -29.52 15.34 12.05
CA TYR A 26 -28.41 15.08 11.12
C TYR A 26 -27.54 16.32 10.85
N PHE A 27 -28.20 17.44 10.52
CA PHE A 27 -27.54 18.72 10.20
C PHE A 27 -27.06 19.48 11.44
N ARG A 28 -27.70 19.28 12.60
CA ARG A 28 -27.31 19.92 13.85
C ARG A 28 -25.99 19.34 14.38
N ASP A 29 -25.85 18.02 14.27
CA ASP A 29 -24.69 17.30 14.80
C ASP A 29 -23.57 17.17 13.73
N PHE A 30 -23.83 17.61 12.49
CA PHE A 30 -22.88 17.56 11.38
C PHE A 30 -21.57 18.34 11.64
N PRO A 31 -21.59 19.58 12.15
CA PRO A 31 -20.36 20.34 12.40
C PRO A 31 -19.45 19.66 13.42
N GLU A 32 -20.02 19.00 14.42
CA GLU A 32 -19.27 18.28 15.46
C GLU A 32 -18.58 17.05 14.87
N ARG A 33 -19.30 16.25 14.09
CA ARG A 33 -18.70 15.10 13.36
C ARG A 33 -17.58 15.54 12.42
N LEU A 34 -17.78 16.63 11.70
CA LEU A 34 -16.78 17.17 10.78
C LEU A 34 -15.52 17.63 11.51
N GLN A 35 -15.68 18.31 12.65
CA GLN A 35 -14.53 18.72 13.48
C GLN A 35 -13.75 17.52 14.01
N VAL A 36 -14.43 16.44 14.43
CA VAL A 36 -13.76 15.20 14.85
C VAL A 36 -12.92 14.62 13.71
N ILE A 37 -13.47 14.55 12.50
CA ILE A 37 -12.76 14.04 11.32
C ILE A 37 -11.55 14.93 10.98
N ILE A 38 -11.73 16.26 10.94
CA ILE A 38 -10.65 17.22 10.68
C ILE A 38 -9.53 17.09 11.72
N ASN A 39 -9.88 16.99 13.01
CA ASN A 39 -8.92 16.87 14.10
C ASN A 39 -8.20 15.52 14.08
N SER A 40 -8.89 14.44 13.72
CA SER A 40 -8.30 13.11 13.56
C SER A 40 -7.26 13.11 12.44
N ASN A 41 -7.62 13.65 11.27
CA ASN A 41 -6.71 13.79 10.13
C ASN A 41 -5.54 14.76 10.41
N ASN A 42 -5.79 15.84 11.16
CA ASN A 42 -4.72 16.77 11.58
C ASN A 42 -3.80 16.17 12.66
N SER A 43 -4.27 15.20 13.44
CA SER A 43 -3.46 14.56 14.48
C SER A 43 -2.46 13.53 13.94
N GLU A 44 -2.71 12.94 12.76
CA GLU A 44 -1.66 12.24 11.99
C GLU A 44 -0.61 13.22 11.44
N ASN A 45 -1.02 14.46 11.19
CA ASN A 45 -0.14 15.60 10.91
C ASN A 45 0.33 16.33 12.18
N ARG A 46 0.44 15.65 13.33
CA ARG A 46 1.29 16.14 14.43
C ARG A 46 2.69 16.24 13.88
N VAL A 47 3.06 17.47 13.51
CA VAL A 47 4.37 17.89 13.03
C VAL A 47 5.40 17.45 14.07
N THR A 48 5.87 16.22 13.95
CA THR A 48 7.13 15.80 14.52
C THR A 48 8.11 16.79 13.96
N LYS A 49 8.71 17.63 14.83
CA LYS A 49 9.72 18.63 14.47
C LYS A 49 10.54 18.06 13.33
N ARG A 50 10.49 18.70 12.15
CA ARG A 50 11.09 18.22 10.90
C ARG A 50 12.56 17.86 11.13
N LYS A 51 12.84 16.64 11.57
CA LYS A 51 14.19 16.08 11.56
C LYS A 51 14.52 15.94 10.08
N SER A 52 15.57 16.62 9.65
CA SER A 52 16.05 16.66 8.26
C SER A 52 15.97 15.27 7.63
N GLY A 53 15.38 15.17 6.44
CA GLY A 53 15.01 13.90 5.80
C GLY A 53 16.17 12.89 5.70
N VAL A 54 17.40 13.37 5.53
CA VAL A 54 18.61 12.55 5.50
C VAL A 54 18.84 11.75 6.79
N VAL A 55 18.53 12.33 7.95
CA VAL A 55 18.77 11.68 9.26
C VAL A 55 17.80 10.53 9.46
N LYS A 56 16.55 10.65 8.99
CA LYS A 56 15.55 9.57 9.09
C LYS A 56 15.93 8.36 8.22
N LEU A 57 16.55 8.60 7.07
CA LEU A 57 16.94 7.55 6.13
C LEU A 57 18.18 6.76 6.60
N ILE A 58 19.16 7.44 7.21
CA ILE A 58 20.39 6.78 7.70
C ILE A 58 20.23 6.16 9.09
N MET A 59 19.26 6.60 9.91
CA MET A 59 19.02 6.10 11.27
C MET A 59 18.86 4.56 11.36
N PRO A 60 18.10 3.87 10.48
CA PRO A 60 17.97 2.42 10.55
C PRO A 60 19.27 1.70 10.14
N ALA A 61 19.92 2.13 9.06
CA ALA A 61 21.17 1.54 8.58
C ALA A 61 22.30 1.69 9.61
N LEU A 62 22.35 2.84 10.31
CA LEU A 62 23.34 3.10 11.35
C LEU A 62 23.21 2.15 12.55
N LYS A 63 21.99 1.75 12.94
CA LYS A 63 21.76 0.80 14.02
C LYS A 63 22.25 -0.61 13.67
N VAL A 64 22.00 -1.04 12.43
CA VAL A 64 22.48 -2.32 11.91
C VAL A 64 24.00 -2.33 11.81
N ALA A 65 24.60 -1.24 11.29
CA ALA A 65 26.06 -1.13 11.24
C ALA A 65 26.70 -1.17 12.64
N ALA A 66 26.08 -0.52 13.63
CA ALA A 66 26.56 -0.53 15.00
C ALA A 66 26.53 -1.95 15.63
N SER A 67 25.48 -2.75 15.40
CA SER A 67 25.43 -4.12 15.92
C SER A 67 26.49 -5.02 15.29
N ILE A 68 26.67 -4.93 13.97
CA ILE A 68 27.72 -5.66 13.25
C ILE A 68 29.10 -5.25 13.75
N ALA A 69 29.34 -3.96 13.96
CA ALA A 69 30.61 -3.45 14.47
C ALA A 69 30.93 -3.96 15.89
N ILE A 70 29.93 -4.04 16.78
CA ILE A 70 30.10 -4.59 18.13
C ILE A 70 30.48 -6.08 18.06
N VAL A 71 29.79 -6.86 17.24
CA VAL A 71 30.10 -8.29 17.05
C VAL A 71 31.50 -8.45 16.46
N ALA A 72 31.85 -7.67 15.44
CA ALA A 72 33.18 -7.68 14.84
C ALA A 72 34.26 -7.31 15.86
N LEU A 73 34.02 -6.32 16.73
CA LEU A 73 34.95 -5.90 17.78
C LEU A 73 35.15 -6.98 18.85
N LEU A 74 34.07 -7.66 19.26
CA LEU A 74 34.12 -8.79 20.19
C LEU A 74 34.93 -9.96 19.61
N LEU A 75 34.80 -10.22 18.32
CA LEU A 75 35.53 -11.28 17.62
C LEU A 75 36.96 -10.89 17.24
N TYR A 76 37.24 -9.60 17.02
CA TYR A 76 38.55 -9.14 16.56
C TYR A 76 39.67 -9.47 17.55
N GLN A 77 39.42 -9.31 18.85
CA GLN A 77 40.41 -9.57 19.90
C GLN A 77 40.86 -11.04 19.97
N PRO A 78 39.96 -12.05 20.04
CA PRO A 78 40.36 -13.45 20.00
C PRO A 78 40.90 -13.87 18.64
N LEU A 79 40.31 -13.42 17.53
CA LEU A 79 40.76 -13.79 16.18
C LEU A 79 42.21 -13.36 15.92
N LYS A 80 42.59 -12.14 16.33
CA LYS A 80 43.95 -11.63 16.18
C LYS A 80 44.98 -12.43 17.00
N LYS A 81 44.59 -12.98 18.15
CA LYS A 81 45.49 -13.73 19.03
C LYS A 81 45.61 -15.21 18.66
N VAL A 82 44.54 -15.81 18.14
CA VAL A 82 44.46 -17.27 17.93
C VAL A 82 44.75 -17.69 16.49
N LEU A 83 44.54 -16.83 15.48
CA LEU A 83 44.74 -17.16 14.06
C LEU A 83 45.56 -16.11 13.28
N PRO A 84 46.89 -15.98 13.53
CA PRO A 84 47.73 -14.92 12.94
C PRO A 84 47.97 -15.02 11.40
N GLY A 85 47.31 -15.93 10.67
CA GLY A 85 47.56 -16.17 9.22
C GLY A 85 46.35 -16.06 8.28
N TYR A 86 45.15 -15.74 8.77
CA TYR A 86 43.92 -15.79 7.95
C TYR A 86 43.51 -14.45 7.32
N ILE A 87 44.14 -13.33 7.69
CA ILE A 87 43.70 -11.98 7.26
C ILE A 87 44.25 -11.59 5.86
N THR A 88 45.19 -12.34 5.30
CA THR A 88 45.83 -11.99 3.99
C THR A 88 45.36 -12.81 2.80
N LYS A 89 44.28 -13.60 2.90
CA LYS A 89 43.71 -14.24 1.71
C LYS A 89 42.73 -13.27 1.05
N GLU A 90 43.22 -12.57 0.02
CA GLU A 90 42.43 -11.81 -0.93
C GLU A 90 41.12 -12.52 -1.25
N ILE A 91 40.05 -11.74 -1.41
CA ILE A 91 38.75 -12.19 -1.92
C ILE A 91 39.00 -12.73 -3.32
N SER A 92 39.37 -14.00 -3.42
CA SER A 92 39.38 -14.72 -4.69
C SER A 92 37.93 -14.79 -5.14
N GLU A 93 37.64 -14.15 -6.27
CA GLU A 93 36.46 -14.41 -7.08
C GLU A 93 36.31 -15.92 -7.20
N THR A 94 35.45 -16.49 -6.36
CA THR A 94 35.08 -17.88 -6.49
C THR A 94 34.24 -17.92 -7.74
N SER A 95 34.74 -18.55 -8.79
CA SER A 95 33.97 -18.88 -9.99
C SER A 95 32.83 -19.80 -9.56
N ILE A 96 31.72 -19.20 -9.11
CA ILE A 96 30.50 -19.92 -8.73
C ILE A 96 30.06 -20.69 -9.97
N SER A 97 29.86 -21.99 -9.84
CA SER A 97 29.35 -22.83 -10.93
C SER A 97 28.00 -22.28 -11.38
N GLU A 98 27.69 -22.30 -12.68
CA GLU A 98 26.40 -21.78 -13.18
C GLU A 98 25.20 -22.44 -12.46
N GLU A 99 25.34 -23.69 -12.01
CA GLU A 99 24.34 -24.39 -11.21
C GLU A 99 24.13 -23.74 -9.83
N GLU A 100 25.20 -23.38 -9.15
CA GLU A 100 25.14 -22.69 -7.85
C GLU A 100 24.58 -21.28 -7.99
N ARG A 101 24.88 -20.61 -9.12
CA ARG A 101 24.34 -19.29 -9.46
C ARG A 101 22.83 -19.36 -9.71
N LEU A 102 22.36 -20.38 -10.40
CA LEU A 102 20.93 -20.65 -10.60
C LEU A 102 20.22 -20.97 -9.29
N LEU A 103 20.85 -21.77 -8.43
CA LEU A 103 20.32 -22.09 -7.10
C LEU A 103 20.17 -20.82 -6.24
N LEU A 104 21.20 -19.98 -6.20
CA LEU A 104 21.18 -18.68 -5.51
C LEU A 104 20.15 -17.72 -6.10
N MET A 105 19.85 -17.81 -7.40
CA MET A 105 18.84 -16.99 -8.05
C MET A 105 17.43 -17.46 -7.69
N ILE A 106 17.19 -18.77 -7.62
CA ILE A 106 15.93 -19.37 -7.20
C ILE A 106 15.66 -19.10 -5.71
N GLU A 107 16.68 -19.25 -4.85
CA GLU A 107 16.58 -18.97 -3.41
C GLU A 107 16.22 -17.50 -3.13
N LYS A 108 16.66 -16.58 -4.00
CA LYS A 108 16.38 -15.14 -3.88
C LYS A 108 15.00 -14.73 -4.39
N ILE A 109 14.30 -15.59 -5.13
CA ILE A 109 12.96 -15.31 -5.63
C ILE A 109 11.95 -15.66 -4.55
N ASP A 110 11.04 -14.72 -4.28
CA ASP A 110 9.92 -14.93 -3.37
C ASP A 110 8.92 -15.96 -3.94
N GLU A 111 8.26 -16.73 -3.06
CA GLU A 111 7.33 -17.81 -3.46
C GLU A 111 6.20 -17.32 -4.37
N ASN A 112 5.68 -16.10 -4.17
CA ASN A 112 4.64 -15.55 -5.02
C ASN A 112 5.19 -15.19 -6.42
N SER A 113 6.41 -14.66 -6.50
CA SER A 113 7.08 -14.40 -7.79
C SER A 113 7.43 -15.70 -8.52
N PHE A 114 7.80 -16.75 -7.78
CA PHE A 114 8.02 -18.08 -8.35
C PHE A 114 6.74 -18.65 -8.95
N LEU A 115 5.61 -18.53 -8.24
CA LEU A 115 4.30 -18.94 -8.74
C LEU A 115 3.88 -18.16 -10.00
N THR A 116 4.09 -16.84 -10.04
CA THR A 116 3.76 -16.04 -11.26
C THR A 116 4.59 -16.47 -12.46
N LEU A 117 5.87 -16.82 -12.28
CA LEU A 117 6.73 -17.27 -13.37
C LEU A 117 6.33 -18.66 -13.89
N ILE A 118 5.90 -19.55 -13.00
CA ILE A 118 5.34 -20.85 -13.37
C ILE A 118 4.04 -20.65 -14.13
N ASP A 119 3.17 -19.77 -13.66
CA ASP A 119 1.85 -19.50 -14.26
C ASP A 119 1.99 -18.84 -15.64
N ASP A 120 2.92 -17.89 -15.80
CA ASP A 120 3.28 -17.28 -17.09
C ASP A 120 3.89 -18.29 -18.07
N SER A 121 4.64 -19.28 -17.57
CA SER A 121 5.22 -20.34 -18.40
C SER A 121 4.19 -21.40 -18.81
N ALA A 122 3.16 -21.64 -17.97
CA ALA A 122 2.08 -22.57 -18.23
C ALA A 122 0.99 -21.95 -19.14
N ASN A 123 0.79 -20.64 -19.07
CA ASN A 123 -0.22 -19.90 -19.84
C ASN A 123 0.40 -19.08 -20.97
N LYS A 124 1.09 -19.75 -21.90
CA LYS A 124 1.39 -19.15 -23.21
C LYS A 124 0.14 -19.11 -24.09
N GLU A 125 -0.87 -18.37 -23.67
CA GLU A 125 -1.83 -17.69 -24.53
C GLU A 125 -2.03 -16.28 -23.98
N ILE A 126 -1.31 -15.33 -24.59
CA ILE A 126 -1.52 -13.90 -24.40
C ILE A 126 -2.93 -13.59 -24.91
N SER A 127 -3.90 -13.63 -24.01
CA SER A 127 -5.17 -12.92 -24.17
C SER A 127 -5.12 -11.78 -23.18
N ASN A 128 -5.02 -10.56 -23.70
CA ASN A 128 -5.22 -9.33 -22.93
C ASN A 128 -6.53 -9.47 -22.14
N SER A 129 -6.45 -9.66 -20.82
CA SER A 129 -7.62 -9.48 -19.97
C SER A 129 -7.96 -7.99 -19.98
N GLU A 130 -8.94 -7.65 -20.81
CA GLU A 130 -9.61 -6.36 -20.80
C GLU A 130 -9.96 -5.99 -19.35
N ILE A 131 -9.46 -4.85 -18.90
CA ILE A 131 -9.91 -4.20 -17.68
C ILE A 131 -11.44 -4.07 -17.80
N ASN A 132 -12.18 -4.74 -16.94
CA ASN A 132 -13.63 -4.71 -16.95
C ASN A 132 -14.12 -3.37 -16.38
N ASP A 133 -14.95 -2.63 -17.11
CA ASP A 133 -15.50 -1.35 -16.69
C ASP A 133 -16.23 -1.44 -15.34
N GLU A 134 -16.84 -2.59 -15.06
CA GLU A 134 -17.54 -2.86 -13.80
C GLU A 134 -16.58 -2.94 -12.60
N GLU A 135 -15.38 -3.50 -12.82
CA GLU A 135 -14.34 -3.60 -11.80
C GLU A 135 -13.72 -2.23 -11.51
N LEU A 136 -13.50 -1.44 -12.56
CA LEU A 136 -13.03 -0.06 -12.44
C LEU A 136 -14.04 0.81 -11.67
N LEU A 137 -15.34 0.69 -11.97
CA LEU A 137 -16.40 1.39 -11.25
C LEU A 137 -16.48 0.97 -9.79
N SER A 138 -16.38 -0.33 -9.50
CA SER A 138 -16.34 -0.85 -8.14
C SER A 138 -15.15 -0.30 -7.35
N TYR A 139 -13.97 -0.25 -7.97
CA TYR A 139 -12.77 0.33 -7.40
C TYR A 139 -12.92 1.83 -7.12
N LEU A 140 -13.43 2.60 -8.09
CA LEU A 140 -13.67 4.04 -7.92
C LEU A 140 -14.66 4.32 -6.78
N CYS A 141 -15.78 3.60 -6.73
CA CYS A 141 -16.78 3.75 -5.67
C CYS A 141 -16.25 3.35 -4.28
N SER A 142 -15.36 2.36 -4.22
CA SER A 142 -14.76 1.91 -2.96
C SER A 142 -13.66 2.85 -2.45
N ASN A 143 -13.03 3.62 -3.34
CA ASN A 143 -11.88 4.47 -3.02
C ASN A 143 -12.16 5.97 -3.08
N VAL A 144 -13.33 6.41 -3.55
CA VAL A 144 -13.74 7.82 -3.46
C VAL A 144 -14.00 8.21 -2.02
N SER A 145 -13.32 9.24 -1.54
CA SER A 145 -13.50 9.74 -0.17
C SER A 145 -14.57 10.83 -0.11
N GLU A 146 -15.33 10.88 0.99
CA GLU A 146 -16.33 11.96 1.24
C GLU A 146 -15.68 13.36 1.22
N TYR A 147 -14.39 13.44 1.52
CA TYR A 147 -13.59 14.66 1.44
C TYR A 147 -13.40 15.15 -0.01
N GLU A 148 -13.15 14.24 -0.95
CA GLU A 148 -13.03 14.59 -2.37
C GLU A 148 -14.37 15.07 -2.95
N ILE A 149 -15.48 14.46 -2.54
CA ILE A 149 -16.84 14.89 -2.91
C ILE A 149 -17.11 16.32 -2.41
N PHE A 150 -16.69 16.65 -1.19
CA PHE A 150 -16.84 18.00 -0.63
C PHE A 150 -16.07 19.04 -1.45
N LEU A 151 -14.80 18.77 -1.79
CA LEU A 151 -13.99 19.69 -2.59
C LEU A 151 -14.64 19.99 -3.95
N GLN A 152 -15.23 18.99 -4.59
CA GLN A 152 -15.83 19.11 -5.91
C GLN A 152 -17.10 19.98 -5.92
N ASN A 153 -17.81 20.07 -4.79
CA ASN A 153 -19.04 20.84 -4.65
C ASN A 153 -18.81 22.27 -4.13
N THR A 154 -17.54 22.63 -3.86
CA THR A 154 -17.12 23.96 -3.37
C THR A 154 -16.38 24.81 -4.41
N ASN A 155 -16.29 24.34 -5.67
CA ASN A 155 -15.97 25.13 -6.86
C ASN A 155 -17.23 25.41 -7.66
#